data_AF-A0A926S8C8-F1
#
_entry.id   AF-A0A926S8C8-F1
#
_cell.length_a   1.000
_cell.length_b   1.000
_cell.length_c   1.000
_cell.angle_alpha   90.00
_cell.angle_beta   90.00
_cell.angle_gamma   90.00
#
_symmetry.space_group_name_H-M   'P 1'
#
loop_
_entity.id
_entity.type
_entity.pdbx_description
1 polymer ?
#
loop_
_entity_poly.entity_id
_entity_poly.type
_entity_poly.pdbx_seq_one_letter_code
_entity_poly.pdbx_strand_id
1 'polypeptide(L)'
;MTQETYPKHLEERLQSLEAEIDRAKKKLAEDSPSHKVEAAGELVVLEKMHQDIAQKLKDATEEHAENWSLAHEEMQKDMDALYESLDRWVMKYSRPDV
;
A
#
# COMPACT_ATOMS: atom_id res chain seq x y z
N MET A 1 3.97 17.37 18.36
CA MET A 1 3.08 16.19 18.26
C MET A 1 3.90 15.00 18.71
N THR A 2 3.37 14.22 19.66
CA THR A 2 4.07 13.15 20.38
C THR A 2 4.47 12.00 19.46
N GLN A 3 5.73 11.56 19.55
CA GLN A 3 6.31 10.48 18.73
C GLN A 3 5.53 9.16 18.81
N GLU A 4 4.75 8.93 19.87
CA GLU A 4 3.88 7.75 20.03
C GLU A 4 2.64 7.73 19.11
N THR A 5 2.24 8.86 18.52
CA THR A 5 1.01 8.92 17.68
C THR A 5 1.29 8.64 16.20
N TYR A 6 2.53 8.80 15.75
CA TYR A 6 2.90 8.71 14.34
C TYR A 6 2.99 7.27 13.80
N PRO A 7 3.62 6.30 14.49
CA PRO A 7 3.59 4.89 14.06
C PRO A 7 2.17 4.37 13.88
N LYS A 8 1.29 4.71 14.83
CA LYS A 8 -0.14 4.36 14.76
C LYS A 8 -0.84 4.97 13.54
N HIS A 9 -0.50 6.22 13.19
CA HIS A 9 -1.05 6.84 11.98
C HIS A 9 -0.57 6.14 10.70
N LEU A 10 0.68 5.68 10.66
CA LEU A 10 1.20 4.88 9.55
C LEU A 10 0.48 3.52 9.46
N GLU A 11 0.25 2.84 10.58
CA GLU A 11 -0.54 1.60 10.63
C GLU A 11 -1.96 1.80 10.09
N GLU A 12 -2.65 2.87 10.51
CA GLU A 12 -4.00 3.19 10.05
C GLU A 12 -4.02 3.47 8.53
N ARG A 13 -3.01 4.17 8.00
CA ARG A 13 -2.87 4.41 6.56
C ARG A 13 -2.58 3.12 5.79
N LEU A 14 -1.78 2.23 6.35
CA LEU A 14 -1.43 0.95 5.75
C LEU A 14 -2.63 -0.02 5.72
N GLN A 15 -3.45 -0.04 6.78
CA GLN A 15 -4.72 -0.76 6.81
C GLN A 15 -5.71 -0.21 5.78
N SER A 16 -5.74 1.10 5.59
CA SER A 16 -6.60 1.73 4.57
C SER A 16 -6.20 1.30 3.16
N LEU A 17 -4.89 1.21 2.88
CA LEU A 17 -4.36 0.69 1.62
C LEU A 17 -4.68 -0.79 1.42
N GLU A 18 -4.60 -1.61 2.46
CA GLU A 18 -4.98 -3.03 2.41
C GLU A 18 -6.43 -3.19 1.97
N ALA A 19 -7.34 -2.42 2.57
CA ALA A 19 -8.75 -2.44 2.20
C ALA A 19 -8.98 -2.03 0.74
N GLU A 20 -8.17 -1.12 0.20
CA GLU A 20 -8.25 -0.73 -1.21
C GLU A 20 -7.70 -1.78 -2.16
N ILE A 21 -6.58 -2.42 -1.83
CA ILE A 21 -6.03 -3.57 -2.57
C ILE A 21 -7.06 -4.70 -2.61
N ASP A 22 -7.74 -4.99 -1.50
CA ASP A 22 -8.79 -6.00 -1.44
C ASP A 22 -10.02 -5.64 -2.27
N ARG A 23 -10.43 -4.36 -2.28
CA ARG A 23 -11.48 -3.87 -3.18
C ARG A 23 -11.08 -4.04 -4.64
N ALA A 24 -9.84 -3.73 -4.98
CA ALA A 24 -9.28 -3.88 -6.33
C ALA A 24 -9.25 -5.35 -6.78
N LYS A 25 -8.84 -6.27 -5.89
CA LYS A 25 -8.91 -7.72 -6.13
C LYS A 25 -10.32 -8.20 -6.42
N LYS A 26 -11.30 -7.79 -5.60
CA LYS A 26 -12.70 -8.18 -5.77
C LYS A 26 -13.25 -7.69 -7.11
N LYS A 27 -12.98 -6.42 -7.45
CA LYS A 27 -13.33 -5.88 -8.77
C LYS A 27 -12.70 -6.68 -9.91
N LEU A 28 -11.42 -7.00 -9.82
CA LEU A 28 -10.74 -7.80 -10.85
C LEU A 28 -11.35 -9.20 -11.03
N ALA A 29 -11.82 -9.80 -9.92
CA ALA A 29 -12.49 -11.10 -9.96
C ALA A 29 -13.87 -11.03 -10.64
N GLU A 30 -14.63 -9.96 -10.37
CA GLU A 30 -15.99 -9.74 -10.86
C GLU A 30 -16.05 -9.21 -12.31
N ASP A 31 -15.06 -8.41 -12.71
CA ASP A 31 -15.04 -7.76 -14.02
C ASP A 31 -14.55 -8.70 -15.14
N SER A 32 -14.80 -8.35 -16.39
CA SER A 32 -14.38 -9.11 -17.57
C SER A 32 -13.30 -8.39 -18.41
N PRO A 33 -12.07 -8.16 -17.90
CA PRO A 33 -11.06 -7.48 -18.68
C PRO A 33 -10.20 -8.47 -19.48
N SER A 34 -10.02 -8.16 -20.76
CA SER A 34 -8.93 -8.65 -21.60
C SER A 34 -7.53 -8.48 -20.98
N HIS A 35 -7.43 -7.66 -19.93
CA HIS A 35 -6.20 -7.34 -19.19
C HIS A 35 -6.11 -8.00 -17.80
N LYS A 36 -6.91 -9.04 -17.49
CA LYS A 36 -6.88 -9.72 -16.16
C LYS A 36 -5.47 -10.11 -15.69
N VAL A 37 -4.63 -10.59 -16.61
CA VAL A 37 -3.26 -11.04 -16.29
C VAL A 37 -2.37 -9.86 -15.90
N GLU A 38 -2.42 -8.75 -16.64
CA GLU A 38 -1.63 -7.55 -16.36
C GLU A 38 -2.08 -6.89 -15.05
N ALA A 39 -3.40 -6.72 -14.89
CA ALA A 39 -3.99 -6.16 -13.67
C ALA A 39 -3.69 -7.00 -12.43
N ALA A 40 -3.73 -8.34 -12.54
CA ALA A 40 -3.33 -9.24 -11.46
C ALA A 40 -1.84 -9.15 -11.14
N GLY A 41 -0.98 -9.05 -12.17
CA GLY A 41 0.46 -8.87 -11.98
C GLY A 41 0.78 -7.58 -11.23
N GLU A 42 0.15 -6.48 -11.61
CA GLU A 42 0.31 -5.20 -10.92
C GLU A 42 -0.23 -5.24 -9.48
N LEU A 43 -1.36 -5.93 -9.22
CA LEU A 43 -1.87 -6.11 -7.85
C LEU A 43 -0.89 -6.89 -6.95
N VAL A 44 -0.26 -7.94 -7.48
CA VAL A 44 0.75 -8.71 -6.73
C VAL A 44 1.94 -7.82 -6.35
N VAL A 45 2.33 -6.88 -7.22
CA VAL A 45 3.39 -5.90 -6.90
C VAL A 45 2.93 -4.97 -5.77
N LEU A 46 1.70 -4.45 -5.84
CA LEU A 46 1.14 -3.59 -4.79
C LEU A 46 1.04 -4.31 -3.43
N GLU A 47 0.63 -5.57 -3.42
CA GLU A 47 0.60 -6.41 -2.22
C GLU A 47 1.99 -6.64 -1.63
N LYS A 48 2.98 -6.91 -2.49
CA LYS A 48 4.35 -7.07 -2.03
C LYS A 48 4.89 -5.79 -1.41
N MET A 49 4.65 -4.64 -2.04
CA MET A 49 5.03 -3.34 -1.50
C MET A 49 4.36 -3.08 -0.14
N HIS A 50 3.08 -3.43 0.01
CA HIS A 50 2.35 -3.33 1.28
C HIS A 50 3.00 -4.20 2.36
N GLN A 51 3.30 -5.47 2.06
CA GLN A 51 3.95 -6.38 2.99
C GLN A 51 5.35 -5.92 3.40
N ASP A 52 6.13 -5.41 2.45
CA ASP A 52 7.47 -4.89 2.71
C ASP A 52 7.41 -3.68 3.67
N ILE A 53 6.46 -2.75 3.47
CA ILE A 53 6.24 -1.60 4.36
C ILE A 53 5.75 -2.06 5.74
N ALA A 54 4.84 -3.03 5.81
CA ALA A 54 4.34 -3.58 7.07
C ALA A 54 5.47 -4.21 7.89
N GLN A 55 6.35 -4.95 7.24
CA GLN A 55 7.50 -5.57 7.90
C GLN A 55 8.48 -4.51 8.42
N LYS A 56 8.81 -3.51 7.60
CA LYS A 56 9.64 -2.38 8.04
C LYS A 56 9.05 -1.68 9.27
N LEU A 57 7.71 -1.52 9.31
CA LEU A 57 7.01 -0.84 10.41
C LEU A 57 7.09 -1.63 11.70
N LYS A 58 6.93 -2.95 11.60
CA LYS A 58 7.12 -3.86 12.71
C LYS A 58 8.55 -3.82 13.24
N ASP A 59 9.54 -3.94 12.37
CA ASP A 59 10.97 -3.93 12.74
C ASP A 59 11.35 -2.62 13.44
N ALA A 60 10.92 -1.48 12.88
CA ALA A 60 11.20 -0.17 13.45
C ALA A 60 10.49 0.08 14.80
N THR A 61 9.34 -0.57 15.05
CA THR A 61 8.61 -0.49 16.31
C THR A 61 9.21 -1.40 17.38
N GLU A 62 9.66 -2.60 17.01
CA GLU A 62 10.26 -3.58 17.92
C GLU A 62 11.69 -3.21 18.36
N GLU A 63 12.47 -2.56 17.49
CA GLU A 63 13.86 -2.18 17.80
C GLU A 63 13.99 -0.91 18.66
N HIS A 64 12.89 -0.29 19.12
CA HIS A 64 12.88 0.99 19.85
C HIS A 64 13.82 2.04 19.21
N ALA A 65 13.80 2.09 17.88
CA ALA A 65 14.97 2.49 17.12
C ALA A 65 15.39 3.94 17.41
N GLU A 66 16.61 4.11 17.93
CA GLU A 66 17.36 5.36 17.89
C GLU A 66 17.46 5.93 16.44
N ASN A 67 17.16 5.10 15.44
CA ASN A 67 17.11 5.40 14.01
C ASN A 67 15.69 5.63 13.44
N TRP A 68 14.66 5.79 14.27
CA TRP A 68 13.28 6.02 13.82
C TRP A 68 13.16 7.22 12.85
N SER A 69 14.01 8.24 13.00
CA SER A 69 14.07 9.40 12.12
C SER A 69 14.37 9.04 10.66
N LEU A 70 15.35 8.17 10.42
CA LEU A 70 15.72 7.73 9.07
C LEU A 70 14.70 6.73 8.51
N ALA A 71 14.26 5.79 9.34
CA ALA A 71 13.25 4.80 8.95
C ALA A 71 11.92 5.47 8.56
N HIS A 72 11.53 6.56 9.23
CA HIS A 72 10.27 7.24 8.91
C HIS A 72 10.27 7.90 7.52
N GLU A 73 11.39 8.51 7.10
CA GLU A 73 11.42 9.23 5.81
C GLU A 73 11.32 8.23 4.65
N GLU A 74 11.99 7.09 4.80
CA GLU A 74 11.91 6.00 3.83
C GLU A 74 10.50 5.41 3.81
N MET A 75 9.90 5.11 4.96
CA MET A 75 8.52 4.63 5.05
C MET A 75 7.51 5.56 4.43
N GLN A 76 7.65 6.87 4.66
CA GLN A 76 6.72 7.84 4.11
C GLN A 76 6.80 7.85 2.58
N LYS A 77 8.02 7.82 2.02
CA LYS A 77 8.23 7.71 0.57
C LYS A 77 7.65 6.41 0.01
N ASP A 78 7.88 5.29 0.69
CA ASP A 78 7.35 3.98 0.27
C ASP A 78 5.82 3.96 0.28
N MET A 79 5.19 4.54 1.31
CA MET A 79 3.74 4.67 1.38
C MET A 79 3.18 5.57 0.29
N ASP A 80 3.80 6.73 0.05
CA ASP A 80 3.34 7.65 -0.99
C ASP A 80 3.49 7.00 -2.38
N ALA A 81 4.57 6.25 -2.62
CA ALA A 81 4.75 5.47 -3.85
C ALA A 81 3.71 4.35 -4.01
N LEU A 82 3.32 3.69 -2.92
CA LEU A 82 2.26 2.68 -2.90
C LEU A 82 0.90 3.31 -3.23
N TYR A 83 0.56 4.44 -2.62
CA TYR A 83 -0.66 5.21 -2.92
C TYR A 83 -0.73 5.61 -4.38
N GLU A 84 0.34 6.19 -4.93
CA GLU A 84 0.36 6.59 -6.33
C GLU A 84 0.22 5.38 -7.27
N SER A 85 0.86 4.26 -6.93
CA SER A 85 0.79 3.05 -7.77
C SER A 85 -0.60 2.43 -7.75
N LEU A 86 -1.27 2.45 -6.60
CA LEU A 86 -2.64 2.02 -6.46
C LEU A 86 -3.62 2.95 -7.19
N ASP A 87 -3.45 4.27 -7.10
CA ASP A 87 -4.27 5.24 -7.82
C ASP A 87 -4.12 5.06 -9.34
N ARG A 88 -2.89 4.86 -9.84
CA ARG A 88 -2.63 4.53 -11.24
C ARG A 88 -3.31 3.22 -11.66
N TRP A 89 -3.24 2.19 -10.83
CA TRP A 89 -3.91 0.91 -11.09
C TRP A 89 -5.42 1.09 -11.19
N VAL A 90 -6.03 1.82 -10.24
CA VAL A 90 -7.47 2.10 -10.23
C VAL A 90 -7.87 2.91 -11.46
N MET A 91 -7.11 3.93 -11.85
CA MET A 91 -7.40 4.70 -13.06
C MET A 91 -7.32 3.86 -14.33
N LYS A 92 -6.37 2.91 -14.38
CA LYS A 92 -6.12 2.04 -15.54
C LYS A 92 -7.16 0.92 -15.68
N TYR A 93 -7.63 0.35 -14.57
CA TYR A 93 -8.46 -0.86 -14.58
C TYR A 93 -9.85 -0.72 -13.95
N SER A 94 -10.16 0.39 -13.27
CA SER A 94 -11.47 0.62 -12.63
C SER A 94 -12.33 1.67 -13.34
N ARG A 95 -11.91 2.22 -14.49
CA ARG A 95 -12.81 3.04 -15.31
C ARG A 95 -13.78 2.11 -16.06
N PRO A 96 -15.10 2.19 -15.81
CA PRO A 96 -16.05 1.66 -16.77
C PRO A 96 -15.85 2.45 -18.07
N ASP A 97 -15.71 1.74 -19.19
CA ASP A 97 -15.69 2.34 -20.51
C ASP A 97 -16.77 3.43 -20.64
N VAL A 98 -16.38 4.57 -21.20
CA VAL A 98 -17.32 5.51 -21.84
C VAL A 98 -17.78 4.88 -23.15
#